data_AF-A0A939I768-F1
#
_entry.id   AF-A0A939I768-F1
#
_cell.length_a   1.000
_cell.length_b   1.000
_cell.length_c   1.000
_cell.angle_alpha   90.00
_cell.angle_beta   90.00
_cell.angle_gamma   90.00
#
_symmetry.space_group_name_H-M   'P 1'
#
loop_
_entity.id
_entity.type
_entity.pdbx_description
1 polymer ?
#
loop_
_entity_poly.entity_id
_entity_poly.type
_entity_poly.pdbx_seq_one_letter_code
_entity_poly.pdbx_strand_id
1 'polypeptide(L)'
;MTDTVHTASAGTPYPFPVIAEVRGVTAPARFNRLPDAMAALLATLGALPLSPDQHGYFAELFGPSAVPSVGHRLATHGEVRALAFLDLTPTVVRLYPAGPGAPQ
;
A
#
# COMPACT_ATOMS: atom_id res chain seq x y z
N MET A 1 4.93 -22.44 -33.87
CA MET A 1 3.98 -21.90 -32.89
C MET A 1 4.45 -22.43 -31.55
N THR A 2 5.27 -21.67 -30.85
CA THR A 2 5.77 -22.05 -29.53
C THR A 2 6.11 -20.78 -28.75
N ASP A 3 5.27 -20.61 -27.73
CA ASP A 3 5.28 -19.77 -26.54
C ASP A 3 6.37 -18.71 -26.38
N THR A 4 5.93 -17.47 -26.48
CA THR A 4 6.53 -16.33 -25.79
C THR A 4 6.39 -16.55 -24.29
N VAL A 5 7.48 -16.94 -23.64
CA VAL A 5 7.57 -16.86 -22.18
C VAL A 5 7.53 -15.37 -21.82
N HIS A 6 6.36 -14.89 -21.40
CA HIS A 6 6.21 -13.58 -20.79
C HIS A 6 6.88 -13.65 -19.42
N THR A 7 8.18 -13.34 -19.38
CA THR A 7 8.92 -13.19 -18.13
C THR A 7 8.24 -12.10 -17.33
N ALA A 8 7.49 -12.47 -16.31
CA ALA A 8 6.99 -11.55 -15.31
C ALA A 8 8.22 -10.82 -14.74
N SER A 9 8.36 -9.53 -15.05
CA SER A 9 9.32 -8.65 -14.39
C SER A 9 9.07 -8.77 -12.90
N ALA A 10 9.95 -9.48 -12.19
CA ALA A 10 10.03 -9.43 -10.75
C ALA A 10 10.26 -7.95 -10.42
N GLY A 11 9.19 -7.28 -9.99
CA GLY A 11 9.21 -5.84 -9.75
C GLY A 11 10.36 -5.53 -8.81
N THR A 12 11.30 -4.69 -9.26
CA THR A 12 12.39 -4.22 -8.42
C THR A 12 11.79 -3.71 -7.12
N PRO A 13 12.18 -4.24 -5.96
CA PRO A 13 11.63 -3.79 -4.69
C PRO A 13 11.83 -2.28 -4.59
N TYR A 14 10.79 -1.57 -4.21
CA TYR A 14 10.92 -0.14 -3.92
C TYR A 14 12.08 0.03 -2.91
N PRO A 15 13.12 0.81 -3.24
CA PRO A 15 14.44 0.65 -2.61
C PRO A 15 14.54 1.31 -1.23
N PHE A 16 13.51 2.05 -0.82
CA PHE A 16 13.50 2.79 0.44
C PHE A 16 12.44 2.23 1.38
N PRO A 17 12.69 2.29 2.70
CA PRO A 17 11.65 2.02 3.68
C PRO A 17 10.44 2.93 3.46
N VAL A 18 9.25 2.38 3.71
CA VAL A 18 7.98 3.08 3.56
C VAL A 18 7.28 3.16 4.91
N ILE A 19 6.44 4.16 5.08
CA ILE A 19 5.51 4.30 6.18
C ILE A 19 4.11 3.97 5.67
N ALA A 20 3.42 3.08 6.38
CA ALA A 20 2.00 2.80 6.20
C ALA A 20 1.20 3.38 7.37
N GLU A 21 0.08 4.03 7.06
CA GLU A 21 -0.77 4.69 8.05
C GLU A 21 -2.24 4.56 7.65
N VAL A 22 -3.09 4.14 8.58
CA VAL A 22 -4.54 4.39 8.51
C VAL A 22 -4.83 5.47 9.55
N ARG A 23 -4.96 6.72 9.10
CA ARG A 23 -4.96 7.89 9.99
C ARG A 23 -6.07 7.81 11.02
N GLY A 24 -5.73 7.98 12.29
CA GLY A 24 -6.70 7.91 13.40
C GLY A 24 -7.12 6.49 13.78
N VAL A 25 -6.63 5.47 13.08
CA VAL A 25 -6.85 4.05 13.39
C VAL A 25 -5.55 3.41 13.87
N THR A 26 -4.43 3.69 13.19
CA THR A 26 -3.10 3.18 13.56
C THR A 26 -2.10 4.31 13.69
N ALA A 27 -1.06 4.09 14.49
CA ALA A 27 0.15 4.89 14.39
C ALA A 27 0.84 4.63 13.04
N PRO A 28 1.61 5.59 12.49
CA PRO A 28 2.42 5.35 11.30
C PRO A 28 3.46 4.24 11.56
N ALA A 29 3.45 3.20 10.73
CA ALA A 29 4.32 2.04 10.88
C ALA A 29 5.35 1.97 9.76
N ARG A 30 6.63 1.79 10.12
CA ARG A 30 7.74 1.71 9.17
C ARG A 30 8.00 0.28 8.72
N PHE A 31 8.15 0.09 7.41
CA PHE A 31 8.46 -1.19 6.79
C PHE A 31 9.68 -1.05 5.86
N ASN A 32 10.58 -2.02 5.91
CA ASN A 32 11.74 -2.06 5.02
C ASN A 32 11.42 -2.58 3.62
N ARG A 33 10.24 -3.18 3.43
CA ARG A 33 9.79 -3.76 2.17
C ARG A 33 8.37 -3.29 1.85
N LEU A 34 8.18 -2.83 0.62
CA LEU A 34 6.87 -2.38 0.13
C LEU A 34 5.78 -3.47 0.21
N PRO A 35 6.02 -4.73 -0.19
CA PRO A 35 5.01 -5.79 -0.06
C PRO A 35 4.53 -6.00 1.38
N ASP A 36 5.44 -5.93 2.36
CA ASP A 36 5.10 -6.13 3.77
C ASP A 36 4.22 -4.98 4.28
N ALA A 37 4.52 -3.74 3.87
CA ALA A 37 3.69 -2.57 4.20
C ALA A 37 2.28 -2.68 3.61
N MET A 38 2.17 -3.11 2.35
CA MET A 38 0.89 -3.30 1.66
C MET A 38 0.06 -4.42 2.30
N ALA A 39 0.71 -5.54 2.65
CA ALA A 39 0.06 -6.63 3.37
C ALA A 39 -0.43 -6.20 4.76
N ALA A 40 0.36 -5.39 5.49
CA ALA A 40 -0.05 -4.84 6.78
C ALA A 40 -1.23 -3.87 6.66
N LEU A 41 -1.27 -3.03 5.62
CA LEU A 41 -2.42 -2.19 5.31
C LEU A 41 -3.67 -3.03 5.04
N LEU A 42 -3.56 -4.06 4.18
CA LEU A 42 -4.68 -4.96 3.90
C LEU A 42 -5.19 -5.69 5.14
N ALA A 43 -4.28 -6.17 6.00
CA ALA A 43 -4.66 -6.81 7.25
C ALA A 43 -5.39 -5.84 8.18
N THR A 44 -4.89 -4.60 8.31
CA THR A 44 -5.54 -3.55 9.10
C THR A 44 -6.93 -3.22 8.57
N LEU A 45 -7.04 -2.98 7.26
CA LEU A 45 -8.30 -2.65 6.61
C LEU A 45 -9.30 -3.82 6.65
N GLY A 46 -8.82 -5.06 6.61
CA GLY A 46 -9.62 -6.27 6.76
C GLY A 46 -10.24 -6.44 8.15
N ALA A 47 -9.70 -5.78 9.17
CA ALA A 47 -10.25 -5.76 10.53
C ALA A 47 -11.25 -4.61 10.77
N LEU A 48 -11.39 -3.68 9.82
CA LEU A 48 -12.30 -2.54 9.93
C LEU A 48 -13.70 -2.89 9.39
N PRO A 49 -14.75 -2.23 9.91
CA PRO A 49 -16.12 -2.40 9.42
C PRO A 49 -16.33 -1.67 8.08
N LEU A 50 -15.62 -2.10 7.03
CA LEU A 50 -15.76 -1.57 5.69
C LEU A 50 -16.84 -2.34 4.91
N SER A 51 -17.40 -1.69 3.89
CA SER A 51 -18.28 -2.40 2.97
C SER A 51 -17.49 -3.42 2.13
N PRO A 52 -18.14 -4.48 1.61
CA PRO A 52 -17.49 -5.43 0.70
C PRO A 52 -16.81 -4.76 -0.50
N ASP A 53 -17.43 -3.71 -1.06
CA ASP A 53 -16.86 -2.94 -2.17
C ASP A 53 -15.57 -2.23 -1.78
N GLN A 54 -15.49 -1.68 -0.56
CA GLN A 54 -14.27 -1.07 -0.06
C GLN A 54 -13.18 -2.11 0.19
N HIS A 55 -13.52 -3.29 0.72
CA HIS A 55 -12.56 -4.40 0.85
C HIS A 55 -12.03 -4.83 -0.52
N GLY A 56 -12.89 -4.97 -1.54
CA GLY A 56 -12.50 -5.28 -2.91
C GLY A 56 -11.58 -4.22 -3.50
N TYR A 57 -11.97 -2.95 -3.38
CA TYR A 57 -11.16 -1.81 -3.82
C TYR A 57 -9.76 -1.82 -3.20
N PHE A 58 -9.64 -2.03 -1.88
CA PHE A 58 -8.35 -2.07 -1.22
C PHE A 58 -7.53 -3.30 -1.60
N ALA A 59 -8.16 -4.47 -1.78
CA ALA A 59 -7.49 -5.67 -2.26
C ALA A 59 -6.89 -5.48 -3.67
N GLU A 60 -7.56 -4.73 -4.54
CA GLU A 60 -7.01 -4.36 -5.86
C GLU A 60 -5.89 -3.32 -5.73
N LEU A 61 -6.08 -2.29 -4.90
CA LEU A 61 -5.13 -1.18 -4.75
C LEU A 61 -3.82 -1.60 -4.07
N PHE A 62 -3.90 -2.46 -3.05
CA PHE A 62 -2.75 -2.89 -2.24
C PHE A 62 -2.45 -4.39 -2.36
N GLY A 63 -3.03 -5.07 -3.35
CA GLY A 63 -2.76 -6.49 -3.60
C GLY A 63 -1.32 -6.76 -4.04
N PRO A 64 -0.85 -8.03 -3.95
CA PRO A 64 0.51 -8.40 -4.35
C PRO A 64 0.86 -8.03 -5.80
N SER A 65 -0.11 -8.08 -6.71
CA SER A 65 0.06 -7.70 -8.11
C SER A 65 0.27 -6.20 -8.30
N ALA A 66 -0.16 -5.36 -7.35
CA ALA A 66 -0.04 -3.91 -7.40
C ALA A 66 1.32 -3.39 -6.91
N VAL A 67 2.19 -4.24 -6.36
CA VAL A 67 3.51 -3.82 -5.82
C VAL A 67 4.32 -2.99 -6.83
N PRO A 68 4.46 -3.38 -8.12
CA PRO A 68 5.23 -2.58 -9.08
C PRO A 68 4.60 -1.21 -9.35
N SER A 69 3.26 -1.14 -9.47
CA SER A 69 2.56 0.11 -9.79
C SER A 69 2.53 1.07 -8.61
N VAL A 70 2.35 0.55 -7.40
CA VAL A 70 2.46 1.32 -6.15
C VAL A 70 3.88 1.82 -5.95
N GLY A 71 4.89 0.97 -6.17
CA GLY A 71 6.30 1.36 -6.11
C GLY A 71 6.63 2.49 -7.09
N HIS A 72 6.14 2.39 -8.33
CA HIS A 72 6.28 3.48 -9.30
C HIS A 72 5.61 4.78 -8.84
N ARG A 73 4.37 4.71 -8.34
CA ARG A 73 3.68 5.90 -7.81
C ARG A 73 4.42 6.54 -6.64
N LEU A 74 4.98 5.75 -5.72
CA LEU A 74 5.80 6.25 -4.63
C LEU A 74 7.07 6.93 -5.13
N ALA A 75 7.73 6.39 -6.16
CA ALA A 75 8.93 6.98 -6.74
C ALA A 75 8.63 8.29 -7.47
N THR A 76 7.49 8.36 -8.17
CA THR A 76 7.11 9.50 -9.00
C THR A 76 6.43 10.61 -8.22
N HIS A 77 5.60 10.27 -7.22
CA HIS A 77 4.70 11.21 -6.54
C HIS A 77 4.95 11.33 -5.03
N GLY A 78 5.78 10.47 -4.44
CA GLY A 78 6.11 10.52 -3.02
C GLY A 78 5.00 10.06 -2.07
N GLU A 79 3.82 9.70 -2.57
CA GLU A 79 2.76 9.08 -1.76
C GLU A 79 1.74 8.33 -2.61
N VAL A 80 1.09 7.35 -1.99
CA VAL A 80 -0.18 6.77 -2.43
C VAL A 80 -1.18 6.97 -1.30
N ARG A 81 -2.33 7.55 -1.61
CA ARG A 81 -3.40 7.82 -0.65
C ARG A 81 -4.75 7.38 -1.18
N ALA A 82 -5.59 6.87 -0.29
CA ALA A 82 -6.96 6.48 -0.55
C ALA A 82 -7.83 6.82 0.67
N LEU A 83 -9.15 6.76 0.49
CA LEU A 83 -10.12 6.97 1.57
C LEU A 83 -10.81 5.64 1.88
N ALA A 84 -10.82 5.29 3.16
CA ALA A 84 -11.71 4.28 3.74
C ALA A 84 -12.84 5.03 4.47
N PHE A 85 -14.08 4.70 4.17
CA PHE A 85 -15.26 5.23 4.85
C PHE A 85 -15.67 4.26 5.95
N LEU A 86 -15.50 4.70 7.20
CA LEU A 86 -16.04 4.06 8.39
C LEU A 86 -17.37 4.75 8.68
N ASP A 87 -18.47 4.09 8.31
CA ASP A 87 -19.78 4.71 8.16
C ASP A 87 -19.71 5.95 7.25
N LEU A 88 -20.04 7.13 7.78
CA LEU A 88 -19.98 8.42 7.07
C LEU A 88 -18.66 9.17 7.28
N THR A 89 -17.68 8.57 7.98
CA THR A 89 -16.43 9.21 8.34
C THR A 89 -15.30 8.80 7.38
N PRO A 90 -14.78 9.72 6.55
CA PRO A 90 -13.64 9.42 5.70
C PRO A 90 -12.36 9.33 6.52
N THR A 91 -11.65 8.22 6.36
CA THR A 91 -10.38 7.88 7.00
C THR A 91 -9.31 7.76 5.94
N VAL A 92 -8.19 8.46 6.12
CA VAL A 92 -7.12 8.48 5.11
C VAL A 92 -6.22 7.26 5.30
N VAL A 93 -6.09 6.46 4.25
CA VAL A 93 -5.11 5.39 4.12
C VAL A 93 -3.93 5.92 3.32
N ARG A 94 -2.72 5.82 3.85
CA ARG A 94 -1.51 6.38 3.22
C ARG A 94 -0.36 5.40 3.23
N LEU A 95 0.39 5.46 2.15
CA LEU A 95 1.68 4.83 1.99
C LEU A 95 2.63 5.88 1.43
N TYR A 96 3.76 6.10 2.09
CA TYR A 96 4.72 7.13 1.67
C TYR A 96 6.14 6.72 2.03
N PRO A 97 7.18 7.22 1.32
CA PRO A 97 8.56 6.94 1.67
C PRO A 97 8.85 7.46 3.08
N ALA A 98 9.53 6.65 3.89
CA ALA A 98 10.09 7.17 5.11
C ALA A 98 11.22 8.12 4.71
N GLY A 99 10.99 9.43 4.81
CA GLY A 99 11.94 10.45 4.36
C GLY A 99 13.35 10.25 4.97
N PRO A 100 14.37 10.96 4.43
CA PRO A 100 15.69 10.97 5.03
C PRO A 100 15.61 11.64 6.42
N GLY A 101 15.41 10.83 7.46
CA GLY A 101 15.28 11.28 8.85
C GLY A 101 13.83 11.42 9.32
N ALA A 102 13.32 10.39 9.97
CA ALA A 102 12.50 10.61 11.15
C ALA A 102 13.43 10.31 12.35
N PRO A 103 13.63 11.24 13.30
CA PRO A 103 14.35 10.93 14.52
C PRO A 103 13.63 9.79 15.25
N GLN A 104 14.44 8.84 15.75
CA GLN A 104 13.99 7.81 16.69
C GLN A 104 13.63 8.43 18.04
#